data_AF-A0AAJ3U1P7-F1
#
_entry.id   AF-A0AAJ3U1P7-F1
#
_cell.length_a   1.000
_cell.length_b   1.000
_cell.length_c   1.000
_cell.angle_alpha   90.00
_cell.angle_beta   90.00
_cell.angle_gamma   90.00
#
_symmetry.space_group_name_H-M   'P 1'
#
loop_
_entity.id
_entity.type
_entity.pdbx_description
1 polymer ?
#
loop_
_entity_poly.entity_id
_entity_poly.type
_entity_poly.pdbx_seq_one_letter_code
_entity_poly.pdbx_strand_id
1 'polypeptide(L)'
;MKTSSHIIFFSILFLFSSVCYAKIDFIVGAGATPPDRDGRVNFMYPGNNSLVFYRPKSLGPTGVQLYWEGQDTASNGVLYCTAHKSASGGPMTIRNAMVDSGLSYGGHKLFKTSVTGLYYTLKISAIWSAYNTRADVSEIYIGDTEAQKFHFVFHDADMERRCKDMDNNYPQFWGLGGIFQTFTVEFYTDATFAPTATQNITLLSTSDYIYRFKAEDAGSAIQGYSGPIYINFNLSNVKLSLPTCFSSVVTGDTVQNSTVALGSYEVSQIKNGATPVPFQITLQNCIRVQNIETKMTSAKIGQQNKKLLANTLQGNGAAEGVGVLIEGLKNSVNGKMVLEPNVGTSVYKAYESEIDSSGGIYPGKGQGTTQPLEFQATLKQDGNSTIKAGDFEATGRFQITYP
;
A
#
# COMPACT_ATOMS: atom_id res chain seq x y z
N MET A 1 -62.75 28.65 -76.96
CA MET A 1 -62.84 29.93 -76.23
C MET A 1 -62.49 29.67 -74.76
N LYS A 2 -61.53 30.44 -74.22
CA LYS A 2 -61.25 30.84 -72.82
C LYS A 2 -62.09 30.14 -71.72
N THR A 3 -61.54 29.58 -70.62
CA THR A 3 -60.81 30.21 -69.50
C THR A 3 -60.34 29.07 -68.55
N SER A 4 -59.05 28.90 -68.24
CA SER A 4 -58.27 29.43 -67.10
C SER A 4 -58.73 29.04 -65.67
N SER A 5 -57.77 28.44 -64.92
CA SER A 5 -57.50 28.61 -63.47
C SER A 5 -58.46 27.97 -62.44
N HIS A 6 -58.07 27.39 -61.30
CA HIS A 6 -56.81 27.31 -60.56
C HIS A 6 -56.78 26.00 -59.73
N ILE A 7 -55.65 25.30 -59.75
CA ILE A 7 -55.29 24.25 -58.79
C ILE A 7 -54.63 24.97 -57.60
N ILE A 8 -55.21 24.83 -56.40
CA ILE A 8 -54.57 25.28 -55.15
C ILE A 8 -53.89 24.05 -54.53
N PHE A 9 -52.57 23.97 -54.71
CA PHE A 9 -51.71 23.08 -53.93
C PHE A 9 -51.41 23.77 -52.59
N PHE A 10 -51.97 23.27 -51.50
CA PHE A 10 -51.60 23.69 -50.15
C PHE A 10 -50.36 22.89 -49.72
N SER A 11 -49.17 23.40 -50.05
CA SER A 11 -47.92 22.92 -49.47
C SER A 11 -47.80 23.49 -48.06
N ILE A 12 -48.19 22.70 -47.04
CA ILE A 12 -47.88 22.99 -45.66
C ILE A 12 -46.37 22.77 -45.48
N LEU A 13 -45.61 23.86 -45.53
CA LEU A 13 -44.22 23.89 -45.12
C LEU A 13 -44.19 23.76 -43.59
N PHE A 14 -44.11 22.52 -43.08
CA PHE A 14 -43.73 22.28 -41.69
C PHE A 14 -42.27 22.70 -41.53
N LEU A 15 -42.06 23.98 -41.23
CA LEU A 15 -40.84 24.45 -40.58
C LEU A 15 -40.82 23.82 -39.19
N PHE A 16 -40.31 22.58 -39.10
CA PHE A 16 -39.66 22.15 -37.87
C PHE A 16 -38.48 23.09 -37.68
N SER A 17 -38.67 24.16 -36.92
CA SER A 17 -37.60 24.71 -36.14
C SER A 17 -37.14 23.59 -35.21
N SER A 18 -36.22 22.75 -35.69
CA SER A 18 -35.38 21.98 -34.80
C SER A 18 -34.75 23.03 -33.90
N VAL A 19 -35.24 23.15 -32.67
CA VAL A 19 -34.53 23.84 -31.60
C VAL A 19 -33.23 23.05 -31.47
N CYS A 20 -32.22 23.45 -32.24
CA CYS A 20 -30.90 22.87 -32.18
C CYS A 20 -30.38 23.35 -30.83
N TYR A 21 -30.59 22.54 -29.79
CA TYR A 21 -29.99 22.82 -28.49
C TYR A 21 -28.49 22.92 -28.73
N ALA A 22 -27.91 24.10 -28.43
CA ALA A 22 -26.48 24.32 -28.57
C ALA A 22 -25.75 23.22 -27.78
N LYS A 23 -24.96 22.43 -28.49
CA LYS A 23 -24.14 21.37 -27.88
C LYS A 23 -23.01 22.03 -27.10
N ILE A 24 -22.67 21.45 -25.96
CA ILE A 24 -21.55 21.92 -25.15
C ILE A 24 -20.41 20.91 -25.28
N ASP A 25 -19.24 21.38 -25.68
CA ASP A 25 -18.01 20.61 -25.53
C ASP A 25 -17.32 21.01 -24.21
N PHE A 26 -16.88 20.00 -23.46
CA PHE A 26 -15.97 20.18 -22.34
C PHE A 26 -14.56 19.86 -22.79
N ILE A 27 -13.65 20.81 -22.59
CA ILE A 27 -12.23 20.63 -22.93
C ILE A 27 -11.35 20.92 -21.73
N VAL A 28 -10.11 20.46 -21.78
CA VAL A 28 -9.12 20.67 -20.74
C VAL A 28 -7.89 21.38 -21.29
N GLY A 29 -7.13 22.01 -20.39
CA GLY A 29 -5.86 22.65 -20.70
C GLY A 29 -5.26 23.39 -19.51
N ALA A 30 -4.11 24.01 -19.72
CA ALA A 30 -3.46 24.92 -18.79
C ALA A 30 -3.38 26.35 -19.34
N GLY A 31 -3.33 27.33 -18.43
CA GLY A 31 -3.16 28.75 -18.78
C GLY A 31 -4.47 29.54 -18.90
N ALA A 32 -4.35 30.78 -19.38
CA ALA A 32 -5.51 31.62 -19.70
C ALA A 32 -6.20 31.12 -20.97
N THR A 33 -7.35 31.67 -21.32
CA THR A 33 -8.05 31.35 -22.57
C THR A 33 -7.24 31.84 -23.79
N PRO A 34 -6.92 30.98 -24.77
CA PRO A 34 -7.43 29.62 -24.97
C PRO A 34 -6.67 28.51 -24.23
N PRO A 35 -7.32 27.37 -23.90
CA PRO A 35 -6.73 26.28 -23.10
C PRO A 35 -5.86 25.29 -23.91
N ASP A 36 -5.13 25.77 -24.92
CA ASP A 36 -4.38 24.93 -25.86
C ASP A 36 -3.06 24.36 -25.27
N ARG A 37 -2.63 24.84 -24.11
CA ARG A 37 -1.40 24.38 -23.47
C ARG A 37 -1.63 23.13 -22.64
N ASP A 38 -0.65 22.24 -22.67
CA ASP A 38 -0.62 21.05 -21.83
C ASP A 38 -0.52 21.41 -20.34
N GLY A 39 -1.42 20.81 -19.54
CA GLY A 39 -1.37 20.86 -18.08
C GLY A 39 -0.62 19.68 -17.50
N ARG A 40 0.06 19.88 -16.36
CA ARG A 40 0.79 18.82 -15.66
C ARG A 40 0.64 18.95 -14.16
N VAL A 41 0.12 17.90 -13.53
CA VAL A 41 -0.12 17.86 -12.08
C VAL A 41 0.52 16.60 -11.50
N ASN A 42 1.17 16.77 -10.34
CA ASN A 42 1.84 15.68 -9.64
C ASN A 42 1.33 15.61 -8.20
N PHE A 43 0.73 14.48 -7.84
CA PHE A 43 0.13 14.29 -6.52
C PHE A 43 1.07 13.49 -5.63
N MET A 44 1.47 14.09 -4.52
CA MET A 44 2.28 13.42 -3.50
C MET A 44 1.36 12.69 -2.52
N TYR A 45 1.70 11.45 -2.12
CA TYR A 45 0.99 10.79 -1.01
C TYR A 45 1.22 11.57 0.29
N PRO A 46 0.24 11.77 1.17
CA PRO A 46 0.48 12.49 2.41
C PRO A 46 1.33 11.68 3.42
N GLY A 47 2.30 12.34 4.05
CA GLY A 47 3.11 11.77 5.14
C GLY A 47 4.19 10.78 4.69
N ASN A 48 5.11 10.43 5.60
CA ASN A 48 6.13 9.41 5.33
C ASN A 48 5.58 8.05 5.72
N ASN A 49 5.42 7.16 4.74
CA ASN A 49 4.78 5.87 4.96
C ASN A 49 5.66 4.72 4.45
N SER A 50 5.58 3.61 5.14
CA SER A 50 6.14 2.33 4.73
C SER A 50 5.00 1.38 4.43
N LEU A 51 5.08 0.70 3.28
CA LEU A 51 4.19 -0.36 2.88
C LEU A 51 4.86 -1.69 3.17
N VAL A 52 4.16 -2.57 3.87
CA VAL A 52 4.59 -3.93 4.14
C VAL A 52 3.59 -4.86 3.49
N PHE A 53 4.10 -5.91 2.86
CA PHE A 53 3.29 -6.91 2.17
C PHE A 53 3.67 -8.30 2.65
N TYR A 54 2.70 -9.21 2.68
CA TYR A 54 3.01 -10.62 2.85
C TYR A 54 3.61 -11.17 1.56
N ARG A 55 4.45 -12.20 1.70
CA ARG A 55 4.88 -13.01 0.56
C ARG A 55 3.75 -13.99 0.20
N PRO A 56 3.11 -13.86 -0.97
CA PRO A 56 1.99 -14.71 -1.31
C PRO A 56 2.46 -16.03 -1.94
N LYS A 57 1.56 -17.01 -2.02
CA LYS A 57 1.78 -18.26 -2.79
C LYS A 57 1.27 -18.19 -4.22
N SER A 58 0.36 -17.26 -4.49
CA SER A 58 -0.31 -17.05 -5.78
C SER A 58 -0.63 -15.58 -5.95
N LEU A 59 -0.96 -15.15 -7.17
CA LEU A 59 -1.46 -13.80 -7.40
C LEU A 59 -2.68 -13.52 -6.52
N GLY A 60 -2.67 -12.38 -5.82
CA GLY A 60 -3.81 -11.97 -5.00
C GLY A 60 -3.68 -10.55 -4.45
N PRO A 61 -4.79 -10.01 -3.91
CA PRO A 61 -4.81 -8.69 -3.30
C PRO A 61 -4.01 -8.72 -2.00
N THR A 62 -3.30 -7.64 -1.74
CA THR A 62 -2.51 -7.52 -0.51
C THR A 62 -3.31 -6.92 0.65
N GLY A 63 -4.46 -6.31 0.37
CA GLY A 63 -5.20 -5.46 1.31
C GLY A 63 -4.52 -4.13 1.63
N VAL A 64 -3.37 -3.80 1.02
CA VAL A 64 -2.72 -2.48 1.14
C VAL A 64 -3.29 -1.56 0.06
N GLN A 65 -3.78 -0.40 0.48
CA GLN A 65 -4.33 0.61 -0.42
C GLN A 65 -3.84 2.02 -0.05
N LEU A 66 -3.32 2.75 -1.03
CA LEU A 66 -3.07 4.18 -0.92
C LEU A 66 -4.32 4.93 -1.38
N TYR A 67 -4.76 5.87 -0.54
CA TYR A 67 -5.97 6.65 -0.77
C TYR A 67 -5.65 8.15 -0.71
N TRP A 68 -5.99 8.88 -1.77
CA TRP A 68 -5.94 10.34 -1.78
C TRP A 68 -7.36 10.86 -1.87
N GLU A 69 -7.82 11.46 -0.78
CA GLU A 69 -9.10 12.14 -0.79
C GLU A 69 -8.98 13.46 -1.55
N GLY A 70 -9.86 13.66 -2.52
CA GLY A 70 -10.18 14.97 -3.04
C GLY A 70 -9.03 15.80 -3.60
N GLN A 71 -8.38 15.28 -4.63
CA GLN A 71 -7.28 15.90 -5.32
C GLN A 71 -7.78 16.76 -6.49
N ASP A 72 -7.20 17.95 -6.65
CA ASP A 72 -7.63 18.95 -7.62
C ASP A 72 -6.51 19.29 -8.61
N THR A 73 -6.83 19.31 -9.91
CA THR A 73 -5.88 19.69 -10.96
C THR A 73 -5.67 21.19 -11.08
N ALA A 74 -6.43 22.04 -10.39
CA ALA A 74 -6.47 23.49 -10.56
C ALA A 74 -5.09 24.18 -10.47
N SER A 75 -4.11 23.55 -9.82
CA SER A 75 -2.72 24.02 -9.78
C SER A 75 -2.11 24.23 -11.17
N ASN A 76 -2.46 23.39 -12.16
CA ASN A 76 -1.93 23.46 -13.51
C ASN A 76 -2.76 22.67 -14.53
N GLY A 77 -4.08 22.70 -14.40
CA GLY A 77 -5.02 21.99 -15.27
C GLY A 77 -6.45 22.36 -14.94
N VAL A 78 -7.16 22.91 -15.94
CA VAL A 78 -8.50 23.47 -15.80
C VAL A 78 -9.44 22.82 -16.81
N LEU A 79 -10.67 22.57 -16.38
CA LEU A 79 -11.80 22.19 -17.22
C LEU A 79 -12.47 23.46 -17.75
N TYR A 80 -12.74 23.49 -19.05
CA TYR A 80 -13.44 24.55 -19.73
C TYR A 80 -14.67 23.99 -20.42
N CYS A 81 -15.64 24.86 -20.66
CA CYS A 81 -16.78 24.54 -21.50
C CYS A 81 -16.88 25.55 -22.66
N THR A 82 -17.52 25.15 -23.75
CA THR A 82 -17.89 26.02 -24.88
C THR A 82 -19.12 25.48 -25.58
N ALA A 83 -19.95 26.37 -26.13
CA ALA A 83 -21.12 26.00 -26.93
C ALA A 83 -21.07 26.56 -28.36
N HIS A 84 -19.87 26.85 -28.87
CA HIS A 84 -19.66 27.28 -30.26
C HIS A 84 -20.37 26.35 -31.24
N LYS A 85 -20.96 26.87 -32.32
CA LYS A 85 -21.68 26.12 -33.36
C LYS A 85 -21.03 24.84 -33.91
N SER A 86 -19.70 24.70 -33.82
CA SER A 86 -18.99 23.47 -34.23
C SER A 86 -18.91 22.42 -33.13
N ALA A 87 -19.42 22.69 -31.94
CA ALA A 87 -19.36 21.81 -30.79
C ALA A 87 -20.05 20.48 -31.10
N SER A 88 -19.40 19.40 -30.65
CA SER A 88 -19.83 18.04 -30.96
C SER A 88 -20.70 17.42 -29.87
N GLY A 89 -20.55 17.89 -28.62
CA GLY A 89 -21.01 17.22 -27.41
C GLY A 89 -20.14 16.02 -27.04
N GLY A 90 -18.90 15.96 -27.51
CA GLY A 90 -18.03 14.80 -27.40
C GLY A 90 -17.60 14.50 -25.96
N PRO A 91 -17.28 13.24 -25.62
CA PRO A 91 -16.87 12.87 -24.28
C PRO A 91 -15.45 13.37 -23.94
N MET A 92 -15.20 13.52 -22.65
CA MET A 92 -13.85 13.57 -22.11
C MET A 92 -13.21 12.18 -22.24
N THR A 93 -11.96 12.13 -22.70
CA THR A 93 -11.22 10.88 -22.85
C THR A 93 -10.08 10.80 -21.84
N ILE A 94 -9.96 9.66 -21.19
CA ILE A 94 -8.80 9.27 -20.40
C ILE A 94 -7.99 8.23 -21.17
N ARG A 95 -6.68 8.46 -21.26
CA ARG A 95 -5.70 7.48 -21.71
C ARG A 95 -4.60 7.35 -20.67
N ASN A 96 -4.06 6.15 -20.52
CA ASN A 96 -2.99 5.86 -19.58
C ASN A 96 -1.69 5.50 -20.31
N ALA A 97 -0.56 5.68 -19.63
CA ALA A 97 0.76 5.25 -20.09
C ALA A 97 1.38 4.22 -19.12
N MET A 98 0.56 3.60 -18.27
CA MET A 98 1.02 2.63 -17.28
C MET A 98 1.54 1.36 -17.96
N VAL A 99 2.57 0.75 -17.38
CA VAL A 99 3.13 -0.49 -17.94
C VAL A 99 2.23 -1.67 -17.57
N ASP A 100 1.50 -2.20 -18.55
CA ASP A 100 0.66 -3.39 -18.40
C ASP A 100 1.51 -4.58 -17.92
N SER A 101 0.99 -5.30 -16.92
CA SER A 101 1.62 -6.53 -16.43
C SER A 101 1.29 -7.76 -17.28
N GLY A 102 0.20 -7.69 -18.07
CA GLY A 102 -0.42 -8.83 -18.73
C GLY A 102 -1.33 -9.66 -17.79
N LEU A 103 -1.49 -9.22 -16.54
CA LEU A 103 -2.30 -9.89 -15.52
C LEU A 103 -3.59 -9.10 -15.25
N SER A 104 -4.59 -9.79 -14.73
CA SER A 104 -5.84 -9.19 -14.26
C SER A 104 -6.28 -9.84 -12.96
N TYR A 105 -6.94 -9.08 -12.09
CA TYR A 105 -7.59 -9.59 -10.89
C TYR A 105 -8.93 -8.90 -10.68
N GLY A 106 -9.97 -9.66 -10.32
CA GLY A 106 -11.30 -9.10 -10.09
C GLY A 106 -11.93 -8.40 -11.30
N GLY A 107 -11.50 -8.72 -12.52
CA GLY A 107 -11.96 -8.06 -13.75
C GLY A 107 -11.16 -6.82 -14.16
N HIS A 108 -10.19 -6.39 -13.36
CA HIS A 108 -9.36 -5.21 -13.63
C HIS A 108 -7.94 -5.59 -14.05
N LYS A 109 -7.35 -4.81 -14.95
CA LYS A 109 -5.95 -4.99 -15.35
C LYS A 109 -5.00 -4.57 -14.23
N LEU A 110 -3.92 -5.31 -14.10
CA LEU A 110 -2.84 -5.00 -13.16
C LEU A 110 -1.67 -4.34 -13.89
N PHE A 111 -1.10 -3.30 -13.28
CA PHE A 111 0.04 -2.57 -13.82
C PHE A 111 1.28 -2.79 -12.97
N LYS A 112 2.46 -2.70 -13.60
CA LYS A 112 3.74 -3.00 -12.94
C LYS A 112 4.21 -1.86 -12.04
N THR A 113 4.79 -2.22 -10.91
CA THR A 113 5.63 -1.30 -10.12
C THR A 113 7.12 -1.53 -10.42
N SER A 114 8.00 -0.71 -9.84
CA SER A 114 9.45 -0.96 -9.84
C SER A 114 9.88 -2.25 -9.13
N VAL A 115 8.98 -2.89 -8.37
CA VAL A 115 9.28 -4.08 -7.58
C VAL A 115 8.70 -5.32 -8.25
N THR A 116 9.56 -6.29 -8.56
CA THR A 116 9.15 -7.57 -9.18
C THR A 116 8.09 -8.26 -8.32
N GLY A 117 7.04 -8.74 -8.97
CA GLY A 117 5.91 -9.42 -8.32
C GLY A 117 4.98 -8.50 -7.55
N LEU A 118 5.17 -7.17 -7.57
CA LEU A 118 4.26 -6.17 -7.01
C LEU A 118 3.57 -5.39 -8.13
N TYR A 119 2.25 -5.44 -8.11
CA TYR A 119 1.37 -4.84 -9.11
C TYR A 119 0.34 -3.92 -8.45
N TYR A 120 -0.34 -3.12 -9.26
CA TYR A 120 -1.39 -2.25 -8.77
C TYR A 120 -2.55 -2.09 -9.75
N THR A 121 -3.72 -1.73 -9.22
CA THR A 121 -4.80 -1.07 -9.96
C THR A 121 -4.85 0.41 -9.56
N LEU A 122 -5.34 1.27 -10.46
CA LEU A 122 -5.59 2.68 -10.17
C LEU A 122 -7.06 2.99 -10.44
N LYS A 123 -7.77 3.39 -9.40
CA LYS A 123 -9.15 3.86 -9.50
C LYS A 123 -9.23 5.36 -9.24
N ILE A 124 -10.01 6.05 -10.07
CA ILE A 124 -10.46 7.41 -9.79
C ILE A 124 -11.97 7.41 -9.52
N SER A 125 -12.42 8.23 -8.57
CA SER A 125 -13.84 8.38 -8.22
C SER A 125 -14.15 9.81 -7.81
N ALA A 126 -15.43 10.11 -7.59
CA ALA A 126 -15.89 11.45 -7.20
C ALA A 126 -15.35 12.54 -8.14
N ILE A 127 -15.54 12.34 -9.45
CA ILE A 127 -15.01 13.21 -10.50
C ILE A 127 -15.96 14.39 -10.72
N TRP A 128 -15.51 15.61 -10.44
CA TRP A 128 -16.31 16.82 -10.62
C TRP A 128 -15.44 18.07 -10.82
N SER A 129 -16.07 19.18 -11.16
CA SER A 129 -15.50 20.53 -11.26
C SER A 129 -16.48 21.55 -10.65
N ALA A 130 -16.07 22.80 -10.46
CA ALA A 130 -16.92 23.80 -9.84
C ALA A 130 -18.26 24.02 -10.58
N TYR A 131 -19.16 24.78 -9.94
CA TYR A 131 -20.53 25.02 -10.43
C TYR A 131 -21.35 23.74 -10.58
N ASN A 132 -21.16 22.79 -9.65
CA ASN A 132 -21.86 21.50 -9.62
C ASN A 132 -21.78 20.73 -10.96
N THR A 133 -20.62 20.82 -11.63
CA THR A 133 -20.35 20.10 -12.87
C THR A 133 -19.77 18.73 -12.54
N ARG A 134 -20.44 17.64 -12.90
CA ARG A 134 -20.07 16.27 -12.47
C ARG A 134 -19.86 15.36 -13.66
N ALA A 135 -18.98 14.38 -13.51
CA ALA A 135 -18.91 13.29 -14.47
C ALA A 135 -20.20 12.46 -14.42
N ASP A 136 -20.63 11.93 -15.56
CA ASP A 136 -21.75 10.98 -15.70
C ASP A 136 -21.40 9.54 -15.27
N VAL A 137 -20.23 9.37 -14.64
CA VAL A 137 -19.72 8.11 -14.10
C VAL A 137 -19.32 8.29 -12.64
N SER A 138 -19.56 7.25 -11.83
CA SER A 138 -19.21 7.28 -10.40
C SER A 138 -17.73 7.00 -10.13
N GLU A 139 -17.13 6.09 -10.92
CA GLU A 139 -15.74 5.68 -10.80
C GLU A 139 -15.20 5.11 -12.13
N ILE A 140 -13.87 5.13 -12.28
CA ILE A 140 -13.16 4.57 -13.42
C ILE A 140 -11.90 3.86 -12.92
N TYR A 141 -11.70 2.61 -13.31
CA TYR A 141 -10.45 1.86 -13.13
C TYR A 141 -9.51 2.13 -14.31
N ILE A 142 -8.57 3.05 -14.13
CA ILE A 142 -7.74 3.56 -15.22
C ILE A 142 -7.00 2.43 -15.93
N GLY A 143 -7.15 2.37 -17.26
CA GLY A 143 -6.42 1.46 -18.13
C GLY A 143 -7.03 0.07 -18.37
N ASP A 144 -8.20 -0.23 -17.80
CA ASP A 144 -8.96 -1.43 -18.16
C ASP A 144 -9.28 -1.49 -19.67
N THR A 145 -9.49 -0.33 -20.30
CA THR A 145 -9.59 -0.16 -21.75
C THR A 145 -8.52 0.79 -22.27
N GLU A 146 -8.25 0.75 -23.58
CA GLU A 146 -7.26 1.63 -24.23
C GLU A 146 -7.62 3.12 -24.09
N ALA A 147 -8.91 3.43 -24.20
CA ALA A 147 -9.49 4.75 -23.97
C ALA A 147 -10.76 4.62 -23.13
N GLN A 148 -10.88 5.47 -22.12
CA GLN A 148 -12.03 5.54 -21.23
C GLN A 148 -12.74 6.85 -21.47
N LYS A 149 -14.05 6.82 -21.67
CA LYS A 149 -14.84 7.98 -22.10
C LYS A 149 -15.97 8.22 -21.12
N PHE A 150 -16.20 9.48 -20.78
CA PHE A 150 -17.28 9.94 -19.92
C PHE A 150 -17.66 11.38 -20.29
N HIS A 151 -18.81 11.87 -19.87
CA HIS A 151 -19.24 13.26 -20.07
C HIS A 151 -19.24 14.01 -18.76
N PHE A 152 -18.94 15.31 -18.83
CA PHE A 152 -19.31 16.23 -17.76
C PHE A 152 -20.74 16.72 -18.00
N VAL A 153 -21.49 16.86 -16.92
CA VAL A 153 -22.88 17.30 -16.91
C VAL A 153 -23.01 18.46 -15.94
N PHE A 154 -23.63 19.54 -16.39
CA PHE A 154 -24.00 20.65 -15.52
C PHE A 154 -25.24 20.27 -14.70
N HIS A 155 -25.16 20.50 -13.39
CA HIS A 155 -26.33 20.51 -12.52
C HIS A 155 -26.66 21.93 -12.00
N ASP A 156 -25.96 22.94 -12.53
CA ASP A 156 -26.21 24.36 -12.33
C ASP A 156 -26.71 24.95 -13.66
N ALA A 157 -27.99 25.33 -13.70
CA ALA A 157 -28.65 25.82 -14.91
C ALA A 157 -28.14 27.20 -15.35
N ASP A 158 -27.63 28.03 -14.42
CA ASP A 158 -27.08 29.33 -14.76
C ASP A 158 -25.69 29.18 -15.37
N MET A 159 -24.86 28.26 -14.86
CA MET A 159 -23.58 27.94 -15.50
C MET A 159 -23.78 27.29 -16.86
N GLU A 160 -24.73 26.36 -16.99
CA GLU A 160 -25.06 25.79 -18.30
C GLU A 160 -25.47 26.87 -19.31
N ARG A 161 -26.29 27.84 -18.88
CA ARG A 161 -26.69 28.99 -19.72
C ARG A 161 -25.49 29.84 -20.11
N ARG A 162 -24.64 30.22 -19.16
CA ARG A 162 -23.39 30.98 -19.43
C ARG A 162 -22.50 30.27 -20.43
N CYS A 163 -22.45 28.94 -20.38
CA CYS A 163 -21.70 28.16 -21.34
C CYS A 163 -22.32 28.22 -22.74
N LYS A 164 -23.65 28.09 -22.82
CA LYS A 164 -24.43 28.20 -24.05
C LYS A 164 -24.34 29.58 -24.70
N ASP A 165 -24.25 30.63 -23.89
CA ASP A 165 -24.13 32.01 -24.35
C ASP A 165 -22.77 32.31 -25.04
N MET A 166 -21.80 31.38 -24.98
CA MET A 166 -20.54 31.45 -25.73
C MET A 166 -20.65 30.98 -27.19
N ASP A 167 -21.86 30.77 -27.71
CA ASP A 167 -22.07 30.50 -29.14
C ASP A 167 -21.80 31.76 -29.97
N ASN A 168 -20.56 31.90 -30.43
CA ASN A 168 -20.07 33.04 -31.21
C ASN A 168 -19.38 32.56 -32.50
N ASN A 169 -18.93 33.48 -33.35
CA ASN A 169 -18.24 33.16 -34.60
C ASN A 169 -16.85 32.53 -34.42
N TYR A 170 -16.26 32.68 -33.22
CA TYR A 170 -14.99 32.09 -32.84
C TYR A 170 -15.17 31.32 -31.52
N PRO A 171 -14.48 30.19 -31.30
CA PRO A 171 -14.55 29.46 -30.04
C PRO A 171 -14.17 30.34 -28.85
N GLN A 172 -15.09 30.48 -27.91
CA GLN A 172 -14.88 31.10 -26.62
C GLN A 172 -14.98 30.04 -25.52
N PHE A 173 -14.22 30.20 -24.45
CA PHE A 173 -14.08 29.19 -23.40
C PHE A 173 -14.31 29.80 -22.02
N TRP A 174 -15.07 29.11 -21.19
CA TRP A 174 -15.26 29.48 -19.79
C TRP A 174 -14.58 28.46 -18.90
N GLY A 175 -13.64 28.91 -18.08
CA GLY A 175 -12.97 28.06 -17.11
C GLY A 175 -13.89 27.74 -15.94
N LEU A 176 -14.15 26.46 -15.72
CA LEU A 176 -14.96 25.96 -14.61
C LEU A 176 -14.13 25.73 -13.34
N GLY A 177 -12.82 25.54 -13.47
CA GLY A 177 -11.93 25.17 -12.37
C GLY A 177 -11.17 23.89 -12.67
N GLY A 178 -10.43 23.36 -11.70
CA GLY A 178 -9.76 22.07 -11.88
C GLY A 178 -10.72 20.90 -11.80
N ILE A 179 -10.23 19.74 -12.24
CA ILE A 179 -10.94 18.46 -12.10
C ILE A 179 -10.59 17.91 -10.73
N PHE A 180 -11.59 17.84 -9.88
CA PHE A 180 -11.53 17.18 -8.58
C PHE A 180 -11.77 15.68 -8.74
N GLN A 181 -11.00 14.87 -8.03
CA GLN A 181 -11.06 13.41 -8.08
C GLN A 181 -10.41 12.79 -6.85
N THR A 182 -10.89 11.61 -6.47
CA THR A 182 -10.31 10.79 -5.39
C THR A 182 -9.54 9.63 -6.01
N PHE A 183 -8.36 9.34 -5.49
CA PHE A 183 -7.52 8.25 -5.98
C PHE A 183 -7.51 7.08 -5.02
N THR A 184 -7.62 5.87 -5.57
CA THR A 184 -7.32 4.63 -4.85
C THR A 184 -6.32 3.81 -5.66
N VAL A 185 -5.15 3.55 -5.08
CA VAL A 185 -4.17 2.60 -5.62
C VAL A 185 -4.19 1.37 -4.73
N GLU A 186 -4.62 0.24 -5.28
CA GLU A 186 -4.66 -1.04 -4.58
C GLU A 186 -3.54 -1.94 -5.08
N PHE A 187 -2.82 -2.57 -4.15
CA PHE A 187 -1.66 -3.41 -4.46
C PHE A 187 -1.96 -4.90 -4.45
N TYR A 188 -1.30 -5.60 -5.36
CA TYR A 188 -1.38 -7.03 -5.58
C TYR A 188 0.02 -7.62 -5.60
N THR A 189 0.18 -8.85 -5.10
CA THR A 189 1.45 -9.58 -5.16
C THR A 189 1.27 -10.97 -5.74
N ASP A 190 2.33 -11.52 -6.34
CA ASP A 190 2.39 -12.92 -6.77
C ASP A 190 3.60 -13.67 -6.15
N ALA A 191 3.77 -14.95 -6.52
CA ALA A 191 4.82 -15.81 -5.96
C ALA A 191 6.25 -15.32 -6.26
N THR A 192 6.43 -14.41 -7.23
CA THR A 192 7.73 -13.80 -7.57
C THR A 192 8.07 -12.62 -6.67
N PHE A 193 7.12 -12.13 -5.87
CA PHE A 193 7.36 -11.07 -4.90
C PHE A 193 8.28 -11.55 -3.78
N ALA A 194 9.54 -11.11 -3.82
CA ALA A 194 10.58 -11.48 -2.86
C ALA A 194 11.56 -10.33 -2.59
N PRO A 195 11.10 -9.20 -2.03
CA PRO A 195 11.99 -8.10 -1.68
C PRO A 195 12.96 -8.52 -0.57
N THR A 196 14.21 -8.07 -0.66
CA THR A 196 15.27 -8.37 0.31
C THR A 196 15.73 -7.16 1.11
N ALA A 197 15.24 -5.97 0.79
CA ALA A 197 15.61 -4.72 1.44
C ALA A 197 14.49 -3.69 1.33
N THR A 198 14.52 -2.72 2.25
CA THR A 198 13.71 -1.51 2.14
C THR A 198 14.10 -0.73 0.88
N GLN A 199 13.12 -0.34 0.08
CA GLN A 199 13.35 0.34 -1.19
C GLN A 199 12.20 1.26 -1.58
N ASN A 200 12.44 2.19 -2.51
CA ASN A 200 11.37 3.03 -3.04
C ASN A 200 10.49 2.25 -4.02
N ILE A 201 9.21 2.60 -4.07
CA ILE A 201 8.26 2.04 -5.02
C ILE A 201 7.90 3.13 -6.03
N THR A 202 7.92 2.80 -7.32
CA THR A 202 7.36 3.66 -8.37
C THR A 202 6.29 2.91 -9.15
N LEU A 203 5.27 3.64 -9.61
CA LEU A 203 4.30 3.14 -10.57
C LEU A 203 4.93 3.27 -11.96
N LEU A 204 5.15 2.17 -12.67
CA LEU A 204 5.89 2.23 -13.93
C LEU A 204 5.01 2.78 -15.06
N SER A 205 5.61 3.65 -15.85
CA SER A 205 5.00 4.25 -17.04
C SER A 205 5.96 4.20 -18.22
N THR A 206 5.40 4.10 -19.43
CA THR A 206 6.12 4.25 -20.70
C THR A 206 6.30 5.72 -21.10
N SER A 207 5.81 6.65 -20.28
CA SER A 207 5.89 8.10 -20.49
C SER A 207 6.25 8.81 -19.18
N ASP A 208 6.36 10.14 -19.24
CA ASP A 208 6.53 11.02 -18.08
C ASP A 208 5.21 11.33 -17.34
N TYR A 209 4.15 10.51 -17.53
CA TYR A 209 2.84 10.63 -16.88
C TYR A 209 2.20 9.26 -16.65
N ILE A 210 1.24 9.15 -15.72
CA ILE A 210 0.47 7.91 -15.48
C ILE A 210 -0.77 7.85 -16.36
N TYR A 211 -1.57 8.92 -16.37
CA TYR A 211 -2.71 9.08 -17.27
C TYR A 211 -2.96 10.55 -17.62
N ARG A 212 -3.82 10.79 -18.60
CA ARG A 212 -4.20 12.14 -19.03
C ARG A 212 -5.69 12.27 -19.28
N PHE A 213 -6.22 13.48 -19.09
CA PHE A 213 -7.50 13.91 -19.64
C PHE A 213 -7.28 14.63 -20.97
N LYS A 214 -8.13 14.39 -21.97
CA LYS A 214 -8.19 15.17 -23.21
C LYS A 214 -9.56 15.05 -23.88
N ALA A 215 -10.07 16.13 -24.44
CA ALA A 215 -11.24 16.08 -25.31
C ALA A 215 -10.81 15.69 -26.74
N GLU A 216 -10.63 14.39 -26.98
CA GLU A 216 -10.16 13.87 -28.27
C GLU A 216 -11.21 14.02 -29.38
N ASP A 217 -12.50 14.00 -29.03
CA ASP A 217 -13.62 14.03 -29.97
C ASP A 217 -14.38 15.37 -29.97
N ALA A 218 -13.77 16.45 -29.48
CA ALA A 218 -14.40 17.78 -29.52
C ALA A 218 -14.62 18.26 -30.97
N GLY A 219 -15.51 19.24 -31.14
CA GLY A 219 -15.86 19.83 -32.43
C GLY A 219 -14.65 20.28 -33.24
N SER A 220 -14.73 20.25 -34.57
CA SER A 220 -13.59 20.46 -35.46
C SER A 220 -12.83 21.78 -35.25
N ALA A 221 -13.53 22.88 -34.92
CA ALA A 221 -12.90 24.16 -34.59
C ALA A 221 -12.45 24.28 -33.12
N ILE A 222 -12.77 23.30 -32.26
CA ILE A 222 -12.51 23.30 -30.82
C ILE A 222 -11.37 22.35 -30.45
N GLN A 223 -11.27 21.21 -31.13
CA GLN A 223 -10.34 20.11 -30.79
C GLN A 223 -8.88 20.57 -30.62
N GLY A 224 -8.43 21.53 -31.44
CA GLY A 224 -7.07 22.10 -31.36
C GLY A 224 -6.78 22.86 -30.08
N TYR A 225 -7.81 23.26 -29.33
CA TYR A 225 -7.69 23.99 -28.07
C TYR A 225 -7.71 23.07 -26.84
N SER A 226 -7.86 21.75 -26.98
CA SER A 226 -7.78 20.87 -25.80
C SER A 226 -6.33 20.43 -25.54
N GLY A 227 -5.62 21.21 -24.74
CA GLY A 227 -4.34 20.80 -24.15
C GLY A 227 -4.54 19.67 -23.13
N PRO A 228 -3.94 18.48 -23.28
CA PRO A 228 -4.09 17.41 -22.29
C PRO A 228 -3.65 17.85 -20.90
N ILE A 229 -4.35 17.37 -19.86
CA ILE A 229 -3.86 17.44 -18.48
C ILE A 229 -3.23 16.10 -18.14
N TYR A 230 -1.91 16.06 -17.98
CA TYR A 230 -1.17 14.88 -17.55
C TYR A 230 -1.11 14.79 -16.03
N ILE A 231 -1.34 13.58 -15.51
CA ILE A 231 -1.38 13.28 -14.09
C ILE A 231 -0.24 12.34 -13.72
N ASN A 232 0.48 12.68 -12.65
CA ASN A 232 1.53 11.88 -12.03
C ASN A 232 1.30 11.69 -10.55
N PHE A 233 1.98 10.67 -10.01
CA PHE A 233 2.05 10.39 -8.58
C PHE A 233 3.50 10.46 -8.11
N ASN A 234 3.75 11.23 -7.07
CA ASN A 234 5.02 11.25 -6.38
C ASN A 234 4.95 10.35 -5.13
N LEU A 235 5.66 9.24 -5.18
CA LEU A 235 5.77 8.27 -4.08
C LEU A 235 7.12 8.36 -3.35
N SER A 236 7.85 9.48 -3.45
CA SER A 236 9.18 9.63 -2.81
C SER A 236 9.18 9.45 -1.29
N ASN A 237 8.03 9.65 -0.65
CA ASN A 237 7.78 9.46 0.78
C ASN A 237 7.10 8.13 1.12
N VAL A 238 6.96 7.24 0.14
CA VAL A 238 6.41 5.90 0.31
C VAL A 238 7.51 4.88 0.02
N LYS A 239 7.79 4.03 1.00
CA LYS A 239 8.82 2.97 0.87
C LYS A 239 8.20 1.59 1.01
N LEU A 240 8.74 0.62 0.30
CA LEU A 240 8.57 -0.79 0.64
C LEU A 240 9.45 -1.11 1.85
N SER A 241 8.88 -1.75 2.86
CA SER A 241 9.62 -2.30 4.00
C SER A 241 9.35 -3.79 4.15
N LEU A 242 10.30 -4.50 4.76
CA LEU A 242 10.15 -5.91 5.11
C LEU A 242 9.26 -6.05 6.37
N PRO A 243 8.56 -7.19 6.53
CA PRO A 243 7.92 -7.55 7.79
C PRO A 243 8.86 -7.39 8.98
N THR A 244 8.39 -6.77 10.05
CA THR A 244 9.23 -6.49 11.22
C THR A 244 8.40 -6.25 12.47
N CYS A 245 9.03 -6.45 13.64
CA CYS A 245 8.60 -5.87 14.90
C CYS A 245 9.58 -4.76 15.30
N PHE A 246 9.12 -3.72 16.00
CA PHE A 246 9.97 -2.56 16.32
C PHE A 246 10.73 -2.70 17.64
N SER A 247 10.19 -3.47 18.58
CA SER A 247 10.82 -3.70 19.87
C SER A 247 10.57 -5.10 20.37
N SER A 248 11.39 -5.51 21.34
CA SER A 248 11.22 -6.74 22.10
C SER A 248 11.47 -6.47 23.57
N VAL A 249 10.64 -7.02 24.45
CA VAL A 249 10.79 -6.89 25.91
C VAL A 249 10.85 -8.29 26.52
N VAL A 250 11.77 -8.50 27.46
CA VAL A 250 11.83 -9.74 28.25
C VAL A 250 10.99 -9.55 29.51
N THR A 251 10.09 -10.50 29.80
CA THR A 251 9.18 -10.44 30.95
C THR A 251 9.14 -11.77 31.69
N GLY A 252 8.77 -11.73 32.97
CA GLY A 252 8.64 -12.89 33.86
C GLY A 252 8.81 -12.48 35.32
N ASP A 253 8.38 -13.33 36.25
CA ASP A 253 8.32 -12.99 37.68
C ASP A 253 9.69 -12.62 38.27
N THR A 254 10.75 -13.23 37.75
CA THR A 254 12.13 -13.00 38.20
C THR A 254 12.96 -12.18 37.22
N VAL A 255 12.30 -11.58 36.22
CA VAL A 255 12.97 -10.83 35.16
C VAL A 255 13.15 -9.38 35.55
N GLN A 256 14.39 -8.89 35.47
CA GLN A 256 14.70 -7.48 35.56
C GLN A 256 15.48 -7.07 34.32
N ASN A 257 14.93 -6.13 33.52
CA ASN A 257 15.44 -5.77 32.19
C ASN A 257 15.51 -7.00 31.26
N SER A 258 16.69 -7.56 31.06
CA SER A 258 16.94 -8.77 30.26
C SER A 258 17.53 -9.92 31.09
N THR A 259 17.58 -9.77 32.42
CA THR A 259 18.18 -10.74 33.33
C THR A 259 17.10 -11.59 33.98
N VAL A 260 17.17 -12.90 33.80
CA VAL A 260 16.29 -13.88 34.45
C VAL A 260 17.00 -14.38 35.71
N ALA A 261 16.50 -14.02 36.89
CA ALA A 261 17.09 -14.54 38.13
C ALA A 261 16.61 -15.99 38.36
N LEU A 262 17.56 -16.93 38.38
CA LEU A 262 17.27 -18.34 38.67
C LEU A 262 17.13 -18.62 40.17
N GLY A 263 17.75 -17.78 41.00
CA GLY A 263 17.83 -17.98 42.45
C GLY A 263 18.98 -18.91 42.85
N SER A 264 18.89 -19.43 44.07
CA SER A 264 19.91 -20.29 44.66
C SER A 264 19.49 -21.76 44.61
N TYR A 265 20.44 -22.65 44.29
CA TYR A 265 20.20 -24.08 44.22
C TYR A 265 21.26 -24.86 44.99
N GLU A 266 20.82 -25.84 45.76
CA GLU A 266 21.66 -26.87 46.33
C GLU A 266 22.09 -27.88 45.26
N VAL A 267 23.26 -28.50 45.44
CA VAL A 267 23.79 -29.52 44.50
C VAL A 267 22.80 -30.67 44.29
N SER A 268 22.08 -31.07 45.33
CA SER A 268 21.05 -32.12 45.26
C SER A 268 19.87 -31.71 44.39
N GLN A 269 19.44 -30.45 44.42
CA GLN A 269 18.35 -29.94 43.58
C GLN A 269 18.76 -29.94 42.11
N ILE A 270 20.00 -29.57 41.80
CA ILE A 270 20.51 -29.59 40.42
C ILE A 270 20.56 -31.03 39.88
N LYS A 271 21.04 -31.98 40.68
CA LYS A 271 21.12 -33.41 40.29
C LYS A 271 19.75 -34.07 40.13
N ASN A 272 18.79 -33.72 40.99
CA ASN A 272 17.43 -34.27 40.95
C ASN A 272 16.54 -33.57 39.91
N GLY A 273 17.02 -32.46 39.33
CA GLY A 273 16.28 -31.64 38.38
C GLY A 273 15.81 -30.35 39.04
N ALA A 274 16.54 -29.26 38.78
CA ALA A 274 16.15 -27.93 39.23
C ALA A 274 14.78 -27.51 38.66
N THR A 275 14.04 -26.75 39.45
CA THR A 275 12.78 -26.13 39.01
C THR A 275 13.05 -25.16 37.86
N PRO A 276 12.37 -25.30 36.71
CA PRO A 276 12.47 -24.35 35.60
C PRO A 276 11.93 -22.97 35.98
N VAL A 277 12.58 -21.92 35.51
CA VAL A 277 12.15 -20.53 35.68
C VAL A 277 11.62 -20.02 34.34
N PRO A 278 10.31 -19.72 34.24
CA PRO A 278 9.70 -19.23 33.01
C PRO A 278 10.07 -17.77 32.73
N PHE A 279 10.19 -17.43 31.45
CA PHE A 279 10.29 -16.05 30.98
C PHE A 279 9.72 -15.95 29.55
N GLN A 280 9.41 -14.75 29.11
CA GLN A 280 8.90 -14.48 27.78
C GLN A 280 9.76 -13.43 27.07
N ILE A 281 9.86 -13.55 25.75
CA ILE A 281 10.32 -12.47 24.88
C ILE A 281 9.10 -11.99 24.10
N THR A 282 8.60 -10.80 24.44
CA THR A 282 7.43 -10.21 23.81
C THR A 282 7.87 -9.29 22.68
N LEU A 283 7.54 -9.64 21.44
CA LEU A 283 7.72 -8.80 20.26
C LEU A 283 6.57 -7.79 20.18
N GLN A 284 6.88 -6.53 19.90
CA GLN A 284 5.92 -5.44 19.94
C GLN A 284 5.84 -4.68 18.62
N ASN A 285 4.64 -4.23 18.31
CA ASN A 285 4.29 -3.47 17.12
C ASN A 285 4.72 -4.20 15.84
N CYS A 286 4.43 -5.50 15.77
CA CYS A 286 4.75 -6.31 14.61
C CYS A 286 3.84 -5.95 13.43
N ILE A 287 4.44 -5.67 12.27
CA ILE A 287 3.72 -5.32 11.04
C ILE A 287 3.88 -6.45 10.05
N ARG A 288 2.76 -7.07 9.70
CA ARG A 288 2.66 -8.21 8.77
C ARG A 288 3.71 -9.30 8.98
N VAL A 289 4.07 -9.57 10.23
CA VAL A 289 4.82 -10.75 10.62
C VAL A 289 3.84 -11.93 10.68
N GLN A 290 4.25 -13.09 10.16
CA GLN A 290 3.46 -14.32 10.25
C GLN A 290 4.32 -15.44 10.80
N ASN A 291 5.44 -15.72 10.15
CA ASN A 291 6.39 -16.71 10.62
C ASN A 291 7.43 -16.04 11.49
N ILE A 292 7.75 -16.66 12.63
CA ILE A 292 8.82 -16.22 13.52
C ILE A 292 9.74 -17.42 13.74
N GLU A 293 11.02 -17.22 13.46
CA GLU A 293 12.08 -18.19 13.76
C GLU A 293 13.07 -17.59 14.75
N THR A 294 13.27 -18.29 15.86
CA THR A 294 14.16 -17.90 16.94
C THR A 294 15.30 -18.91 17.09
N LYS A 295 16.53 -18.41 17.06
CA LYS A 295 17.77 -19.16 17.34
C LYS A 295 18.47 -18.56 18.55
N MET A 296 19.36 -19.32 19.18
CA MET A 296 20.20 -18.83 20.28
C MET A 296 21.67 -18.96 19.94
N THR A 297 22.45 -17.96 20.32
CA THR A 297 23.91 -17.98 20.26
C THR A 297 24.49 -17.66 21.62
N SER A 298 25.70 -18.13 21.90
CA SER A 298 26.42 -17.79 23.13
C SER A 298 27.92 -17.87 22.93
N ALA A 299 28.65 -17.00 23.62
CA ALA A 299 30.11 -17.04 23.63
C ALA A 299 30.66 -18.20 24.48
N LYS A 300 29.91 -18.66 25.50
CA LYS A 300 30.36 -19.71 26.43
C LYS A 300 29.28 -20.77 26.60
N ILE A 301 29.59 -21.99 26.19
CA ILE A 301 28.71 -23.16 26.27
C ILE A 301 29.33 -24.23 27.18
N GLY A 302 28.50 -25.16 27.67
CA GLY A 302 28.93 -26.26 28.54
C GLY A 302 30.12 -27.03 27.97
N GLN A 303 31.01 -27.50 28.84
CA GLN A 303 32.19 -28.25 28.43
C GLN A 303 31.80 -29.67 27.98
N GLN A 304 30.95 -30.35 28.74
CA GLN A 304 30.49 -31.71 28.43
C GLN A 304 29.14 -31.73 27.71
N ASN A 305 28.21 -30.87 28.14
CA ASN A 305 26.90 -30.71 27.54
C ASN A 305 26.83 -29.38 26.77
N LYS A 306 27.07 -29.44 25.46
CA LYS A 306 27.08 -28.29 24.55
C LYS A 306 25.73 -27.59 24.40
N LYS A 307 24.64 -28.19 24.91
CA LYS A 307 23.30 -27.59 24.93
C LYS A 307 23.12 -26.52 26.01
N LEU A 308 24.04 -26.46 26.97
CA LEU A 308 23.96 -25.54 28.11
C LEU A 308 24.70 -24.24 27.83
N LEU A 309 24.16 -23.12 28.29
CA LEU A 309 24.89 -21.88 28.49
C LEU A 309 25.79 -22.04 29.72
N ALA A 310 27.09 -21.79 29.58
CA ALA A 310 28.05 -21.96 30.67
C ALA A 310 28.29 -20.67 31.46
N ASN A 311 28.77 -20.84 32.69
CA ASN A 311 29.03 -19.74 33.61
C ASN A 311 30.04 -18.74 33.01
N THR A 312 29.67 -17.48 32.81
CA THR A 312 30.55 -16.41 32.29
C THR A 312 31.49 -15.86 33.35
N LEU A 313 31.15 -16.01 34.63
CA LEU A 313 32.00 -15.61 35.76
C LEU A 313 33.30 -16.44 35.80
N GLN A 314 34.34 -15.84 36.40
CA GLN A 314 35.67 -16.43 36.54
C GLN A 314 36.21 -16.20 37.96
N GLY A 315 37.16 -17.03 38.38
CA GLY A 315 37.83 -16.93 39.68
C GLY A 315 37.22 -17.84 40.75
N ASN A 316 37.75 -17.76 41.97
CA ASN A 316 37.49 -18.71 43.06
C ASN A 316 36.04 -18.70 43.58
N GLY A 317 35.25 -17.67 43.26
CA GLY A 317 33.85 -17.56 43.66
C GLY A 317 32.85 -18.04 42.60
N ALA A 318 33.30 -18.43 41.40
CA ALA A 318 32.42 -18.84 40.32
C ALA A 318 32.07 -20.33 40.41
N ALA A 319 30.79 -20.68 40.24
CA ALA A 319 30.35 -22.07 40.17
C ALA A 319 30.93 -22.80 38.95
N GLU A 320 31.25 -24.08 39.13
CA GLU A 320 31.73 -24.98 38.07
C GLU A 320 30.85 -26.23 37.95
N GLY A 321 30.91 -26.89 36.79
CA GLY A 321 30.21 -28.15 36.54
C GLY A 321 28.70 -28.01 36.31
N VAL A 322 28.21 -26.79 36.10
CA VAL A 322 26.80 -26.48 35.83
C VAL A 322 26.65 -25.53 34.65
N GLY A 323 25.48 -25.54 34.04
CA GLY A 323 25.08 -24.61 33.00
C GLY A 323 23.56 -24.48 32.93
N VAL A 324 23.08 -23.51 32.15
CA VAL A 324 21.64 -23.24 32.00
C VAL A 324 21.15 -23.82 30.68
N LEU A 325 20.10 -24.65 30.78
CA LEU A 325 19.34 -25.14 29.65
C LEU A 325 18.21 -24.14 29.35
N ILE A 326 18.12 -23.69 28.10
CA ILE A 326 16.99 -22.89 27.61
C ILE A 326 16.07 -23.80 26.80
N GLU A 327 14.79 -23.77 27.11
CA GLU A 327 13.76 -24.50 26.37
C GLU A 327 12.70 -23.52 25.86
N GLY A 328 12.33 -23.64 24.58
CA GLY A 328 11.12 -23.02 24.05
C GLY A 328 9.91 -23.87 24.41
N LEU A 329 8.86 -23.24 24.94
CA LEU A 329 7.65 -23.97 25.36
C LEU A 329 6.81 -24.38 24.13
N LYS A 330 5.92 -25.37 24.33
CA LYS A 330 5.05 -25.83 23.24
C LYS A 330 4.12 -24.70 22.79
N ASN A 331 3.98 -24.52 21.48
CA ASN A 331 2.99 -23.63 20.89
C ASN A 331 2.20 -24.36 19.78
N SER A 332 1.45 -23.62 18.96
CA SER A 332 0.62 -24.16 17.87
C SER A 332 1.42 -24.76 16.70
N VAL A 333 2.68 -24.37 16.53
CA VAL A 333 3.56 -24.73 15.40
C VAL A 333 4.65 -25.70 15.83
N ASN A 334 5.17 -25.50 17.04
CA ASN A 334 6.36 -26.17 17.51
C ASN A 334 6.10 -26.89 18.84
N GLY A 335 6.64 -28.10 18.95
CA GLY A 335 6.70 -28.81 20.22
C GLY A 335 7.63 -28.11 21.21
N LYS A 336 7.53 -28.48 22.49
CA LYS A 336 8.55 -28.09 23.47
C LYS A 336 9.91 -28.59 22.99
N MET A 337 10.93 -27.73 22.98
CA MET A 337 12.27 -28.11 22.53
C MET A 337 13.36 -27.39 23.31
N VAL A 338 14.54 -28.01 23.37
CA VAL A 338 15.77 -27.33 23.80
C VAL A 338 16.22 -26.40 22.69
N LEU A 339 16.47 -25.13 23.05
CA LEU A 339 17.06 -24.17 22.13
C LEU A 339 18.59 -24.24 22.31
N GLU A 340 19.26 -25.03 21.48
CA GLU A 340 20.70 -25.27 21.57
C GLU A 340 21.50 -24.06 21.08
N PRO A 341 22.46 -23.52 21.87
CA PRO A 341 23.25 -22.37 21.46
C PRO A 341 24.19 -22.72 20.31
N ASN A 342 24.30 -21.84 19.32
CA ASN A 342 25.22 -21.95 18.18
C ASN A 342 24.93 -23.14 17.23
N VAL A 343 23.72 -23.70 17.28
CA VAL A 343 23.29 -24.80 16.39
C VAL A 343 22.28 -24.29 15.38
N GLY A 344 22.66 -24.24 14.10
CA GLY A 344 21.83 -23.66 13.03
C GLY A 344 20.48 -24.36 12.79
N THR A 345 20.38 -25.65 13.13
CA THR A 345 19.15 -26.46 13.03
C THR A 345 18.27 -26.37 14.28
N SER A 346 18.76 -25.79 15.37
CA SER A 346 17.98 -25.57 16.58
C SER A 346 17.16 -24.29 16.46
N VAL A 347 15.97 -24.41 15.85
CA VAL A 347 15.09 -23.29 15.52
C VAL A 347 13.75 -23.44 16.22
N TYR A 348 13.46 -22.51 17.12
CA TYR A 348 12.14 -22.40 17.73
C TYR A 348 11.21 -21.61 16.80
N LYS A 349 10.10 -22.22 16.38
CA LYS A 349 9.14 -21.62 15.47
C LYS A 349 7.88 -21.16 16.20
N ALA A 350 7.35 -20.01 15.84
CA ALA A 350 6.06 -19.49 16.28
C ALA A 350 5.34 -18.79 15.14
N TYR A 351 4.02 -18.65 15.26
CA TYR A 351 3.21 -17.83 14.36
C TYR A 351 2.58 -16.66 15.07
N GLU A 352 2.55 -15.52 14.38
CA GLU A 352 1.71 -14.40 14.73
C GLU A 352 0.26 -14.75 14.40
N SER A 353 -0.61 -14.75 15.42
CA SER A 353 -2.04 -15.04 15.22
C SER A 353 -2.92 -13.79 15.23
N GLU A 354 -2.41 -12.67 15.73
CA GLU A 354 -3.16 -11.42 15.76
C GLU A 354 -3.31 -10.83 14.35
N ILE A 355 -4.48 -10.23 14.10
CA ILE A 355 -4.73 -9.55 12.83
C ILE A 355 -4.10 -8.16 12.90
N ASP A 356 -3.10 -7.93 12.06
CA ASP A 356 -2.50 -6.61 11.86
C ASP A 356 -3.55 -5.59 11.37
N SER A 357 -3.85 -4.61 12.23
CA SER A 357 -4.83 -3.55 11.95
C SER A 357 -4.27 -2.37 11.16
N SER A 358 -2.94 -2.29 10.96
CA SER A 358 -2.30 -1.22 10.18
C SER A 358 -2.69 -1.22 8.70
N GLY A 359 -3.27 -2.32 8.23
CA GLY A 359 -3.51 -2.54 6.80
C GLY A 359 -2.21 -2.67 6.00
N GLY A 360 -1.06 -2.83 6.65
CA GLY A 360 0.26 -2.84 6.02
C GLY A 360 0.83 -1.46 5.71
N ILE A 361 0.31 -0.40 6.32
CA ILE A 361 0.83 0.98 6.15
C ILE A 361 1.19 1.56 7.51
N TYR A 362 2.46 1.89 7.73
CA TYR A 362 2.93 2.50 8.99
C TYR A 362 3.84 3.71 8.75
N PRO A 363 3.97 4.64 9.72
CA PRO A 363 3.20 4.74 10.96
C PRO A 363 1.79 5.32 10.74
N GLY A 364 1.43 5.69 9.51
CA GLY A 364 0.23 6.46 9.20
C GLY A 364 -1.11 5.76 9.44
N LYS A 365 -1.14 4.43 9.64
CA LYS A 365 -2.38 3.68 9.94
C LYS A 365 -2.19 2.64 11.04
N GLY A 366 -3.13 2.64 11.99
CA GLY A 366 -3.31 1.57 12.98
C GLY A 366 -2.14 1.35 13.94
N GLN A 367 -2.20 0.23 14.65
CA GLN A 367 -1.11 -0.29 15.48
C GLN A 367 -0.77 -1.70 15.00
N GLY A 368 0.51 -2.08 15.07
CA GLY A 368 0.93 -3.46 14.84
C GLY A 368 0.52 -4.39 15.97
N THR A 369 0.84 -5.66 15.83
CA THR A 369 0.47 -6.72 16.78
C THR A 369 1.50 -6.92 17.88
N THR A 370 1.17 -7.72 18.89
CA THR A 370 2.09 -8.11 19.96
C THR A 370 2.15 -9.63 20.09
N GLN A 371 3.36 -10.18 20.11
CA GLN A 371 3.57 -11.63 20.15
C GLN A 371 4.51 -12.06 21.26
N PRO A 372 3.99 -12.73 22.28
CA PRO A 372 4.82 -13.37 23.29
C PRO A 372 5.44 -14.66 22.73
N LEU A 373 6.74 -14.83 22.99
CA LEU A 373 7.47 -16.07 22.79
C LEU A 373 7.86 -16.63 24.16
N GLU A 374 7.33 -17.80 24.51
CA GLU A 374 7.50 -18.37 25.84
C GLU A 374 8.69 -19.33 25.94
N PHE A 375 9.51 -19.13 26.97
CA PHE A 375 10.70 -19.91 27.25
C PHE A 375 10.79 -20.27 28.74
N GLN A 376 11.68 -21.20 29.05
CA GLN A 376 12.10 -21.45 30.43
C GLN A 376 13.60 -21.69 30.50
N ALA A 377 14.20 -21.27 31.60
CA ALA A 377 15.59 -21.49 31.94
C ALA A 377 15.70 -22.49 33.10
N THR A 378 16.56 -23.49 32.97
CA THR A 378 16.76 -24.50 34.02
C THR A 378 18.25 -24.71 34.28
N LEU A 379 18.68 -24.57 35.53
CA LEU A 379 20.05 -24.91 35.92
C LEU A 379 20.24 -26.43 35.88
N LYS A 380 21.29 -26.89 35.20
CA LYS A 380 21.58 -28.31 34.99
C LYS A 380 23.06 -28.59 35.25
N GLN A 381 23.36 -29.83 35.64
CA GLN A 381 24.74 -30.33 35.67
C GLN A 381 25.30 -30.40 34.24
N ASP A 382 26.54 -29.97 34.07
CA ASP A 382 27.26 -30.03 32.80
C ASP A 382 27.80 -31.45 32.56
N GLY A 383 26.93 -32.34 32.08
CA GLY A 383 27.21 -33.76 31.91
C GLY A 383 27.44 -34.43 33.27
N ASN A 384 28.59 -35.06 33.43
CA ASN A 384 29.01 -35.71 34.68
C ASN A 384 30.05 -34.88 35.46
N SER A 385 30.23 -33.60 35.11
CA SER A 385 31.20 -32.72 35.77
C SER A 385 30.90 -32.57 37.26
N THR A 386 31.93 -32.56 38.11
CA THR A 386 31.77 -32.26 39.54
C THR A 386 31.26 -30.84 39.73
N ILE A 387 30.15 -30.68 40.45
CA ILE A 387 29.58 -29.38 40.76
C ILE A 387 30.40 -28.73 41.89
N LYS A 388 30.90 -27.51 41.66
CA LYS A 388 31.51 -26.68 42.71
C LYS A 388 30.59 -25.50 43.01
N ALA A 389 30.44 -25.19 44.30
CA ALA A 389 29.63 -24.06 44.76
C ALA A 389 30.26 -22.73 44.32
N GLY A 390 29.40 -21.74 44.07
CA GLY A 390 29.79 -20.39 43.69
C GLY A 390 28.67 -19.65 42.98
N ASP A 391 28.96 -18.43 42.57
CA ASP A 391 28.06 -17.59 41.79
C ASP A 391 28.01 -18.05 40.33
N PHE A 392 26.85 -17.88 39.71
CA PHE A 392 26.61 -18.27 38.33
C PHE A 392 25.95 -17.15 37.55
N GLU A 393 26.52 -16.83 36.39
CA GLU A 393 25.90 -15.97 35.38
C GLU A 393 26.09 -16.61 34.00
N ALA A 394 25.11 -16.51 33.11
CA ALA A 394 25.30 -16.96 31.74
C ALA A 394 24.57 -16.04 30.76
N THR A 395 25.13 -15.90 29.56
CA THR A 395 24.58 -15.03 28.51
C THR A 395 24.20 -15.83 27.28
N GLY A 396 22.93 -15.74 26.88
CA GLY A 396 22.42 -16.21 25.60
C GLY A 396 21.88 -15.04 24.78
N ARG A 397 22.21 -15.00 23.48
CA ARG A 397 21.69 -14.01 22.53
C ARG A 397 20.68 -14.68 21.61
N PHE A 398 19.43 -14.23 21.70
CA PHE A 398 18.35 -14.67 20.83
C PHE A 398 18.40 -13.92 19.51
N GLN A 399 18.32 -14.65 18.40
CA GLN A 399 18.27 -14.14 17.04
C GLN A 399 16.90 -14.47 16.47
N ILE A 400 16.08 -13.44 16.26
CA ILE A 400 14.69 -13.57 15.80
C ILE A 400 14.62 -13.09 14.36
N THR A 401 13.97 -13.87 13.50
CA THR A 401 13.82 -13.60 12.07
C THR A 401 12.38 -13.83 11.62
N TYR A 402 11.95 -13.13 10.57
CA TYR A 402 10.58 -13.13 10.05
C TYR A 402 10.53 -13.63 8.60
N PRO A 403 10.59 -14.97 8.36
CA PRO A 403 10.71 -15.54 7.02
C PRO A 403 9.42 -15.55 6.17
#